data_AF-A0A1I5GG54-F1
#
_entry.id   AF-A0A1I5GG54-F1
#
_cell.length_a   1.000
_cell.length_b   1.000
_cell.length_c   1.000
_cell.angle_alpha   90.00
_cell.angle_beta   90.00
_cell.angle_gamma   90.00
#
_symmetry.space_group_name_H-M   'P 1'
#
loop_
_entity.id
_entity.type
_entity.pdbx_description
1 polymer ?
#
loop_
_entity_poly.entity_id
_entity_poly.type
_entity_poly.pdbx_seq_one_letter_code
_entity_poly.pdbx_strand_id
1 'polypeptide(L)' 'MVGLARGAKGHIMTKKRNRTRPALSLQERLTKFTQQARAAAQNLPAGAERHALLQKVRDGEAAAEMERLLSSPELHDPK' A
#
# COMPACT_ATOMS: atom_id res chain seq x y z
N MET A 1 52.80 7.57 24.77
CA MET A 1 51.76 8.43 24.16
C MET A 1 50.98 7.62 23.12
N VAL A 2 49.74 8.03 22.83
CA VAL A 2 48.72 7.16 22.20
C VAL A 2 48.90 7.02 20.68
N GLY A 3 49.03 5.78 20.20
CA GLY A 3 48.99 5.44 18.78
C GLY A 3 47.55 5.28 18.29
N LEU A 4 47.12 6.11 17.34
CA LEU A 4 45.74 6.27 16.91
C LEU A 4 45.18 5.00 16.21
N ALA A 5 44.14 4.40 16.79
CA ALA A 5 43.45 3.25 16.19
C ALA A 5 42.69 3.66 14.91
N ARG A 6 43.09 3.09 13.76
CA ARG A 6 42.38 3.28 12.49
C ARG A 6 41.12 2.42 12.45
N GLY A 7 39.97 3.01 12.79
CA GLY A 7 38.67 2.36 12.69
C GLY A 7 38.35 1.93 11.25
N ALA A 8 38.07 0.64 11.05
CA ALA A 8 37.68 0.11 9.75
C ALA A 8 36.32 0.67 9.32
N LYS A 9 36.30 1.40 8.20
CA LYS A 9 35.04 1.87 7.59
C LYS A 9 34.31 0.70 6.93
N GLY A 10 33.48 0.01 7.70
CA GLY A 10 32.51 -0.95 7.17
C GLY A 10 31.66 -0.27 6.10
N HIS A 11 31.72 -0.78 4.87
CA HIS A 11 30.92 -0.26 3.77
C HIS A 11 29.45 -0.63 4.03
N ILE A 12 28.62 0.38 4.29
CA ILE A 12 27.16 0.19 4.38
C ILE A 12 26.64 -0.21 3.00
N MET A 13 26.48 -1.51 2.77
CA MET A 13 25.83 -2.06 1.57
C MET A 13 24.33 -1.73 1.60
N THR A 14 24.02 -0.48 1.27
CA THR A 14 22.65 0.03 1.14
C THR A 14 22.00 -0.59 -0.10
N LYS A 15 21.50 -1.82 0.05
CA LYS A 15 20.81 -2.56 -0.99
C LYS A 15 19.71 -1.66 -1.59
N LYS A 16 19.87 -1.28 -2.86
CA LYS A 16 18.99 -0.33 -3.56
C LYS A 16 17.54 -0.79 -3.45
N ARG A 17 16.75 -0.14 -2.59
CA ARG A 17 15.32 -0.46 -2.40
C ARG A 17 14.61 -0.27 -3.74
N ASN A 18 13.97 -1.33 -4.26
CA ASN A 18 13.27 -1.28 -5.54
C ASN A 18 12.04 -0.37 -5.41
N ARG A 19 12.20 0.88 -5.88
CA ARG A 19 11.19 1.94 -5.89
C ARG A 19 10.68 2.16 -7.32
N THR A 20 10.30 1.09 -8.02
CA THR A 20 9.51 1.23 -9.24
C THR A 20 8.16 1.84 -8.88
N ARG A 21 7.77 2.92 -9.56
CA ARG A 21 6.40 3.41 -9.49
C ARG A 21 5.50 2.37 -10.16
N PRO A 22 4.39 1.94 -9.53
CA PRO A 22 3.39 1.11 -10.21
C PRO A 22 2.87 1.83 -11.46
N ALA A 23 2.54 1.08 -12.50
CA ALA A 23 2.02 1.64 -13.77
C ALA A 23 0.61 2.24 -13.64
N LEU A 24 -0.11 1.90 -12.57
CA LEU A 24 -1.44 2.41 -12.22
C LEU A 24 -1.35 3.21 -10.92
N SER A 25 -2.22 4.21 -10.77
CA SER A 25 -2.40 4.94 -9.51
C SER A 25 -2.81 3.99 -8.37
N LEU A 26 -2.64 4.44 -7.12
CA LEU A 26 -3.11 3.68 -5.96
C LEU A 26 -4.64 3.55 -5.98
N GLN A 27 -5.36 4.62 -6.33
CA GLN A 27 -6.81 4.62 -6.53
C GLN A 27 -7.27 3.52 -7.50
N GLU A 28 -6.71 3.44 -8.72
CA GLU A 28 -7.08 2.42 -9.71
C GLU A 28 -6.80 1.00 -9.22
N ARG A 29 -5.70 0.81 -8.48
CA ARG A 29 -5.34 -0.49 -7.90
C ARG A 29 -6.32 -0.92 -6.82
N LEU A 30 -6.76 0.01 -5.96
CA LEU A 30 -7.77 -0.24 -4.93
C LEU A 30 -9.12 -0.57 -5.56
N THR A 31 -9.56 0.19 -6.56
CA THR A 31 -10.79 -0.11 -7.33
C THR A 31 -10.74 -1.48 -8.02
N LYS A 32 -9.61 -1.84 -8.65
CA LYS A 32 -9.45 -3.18 -9.26
C LYS A 32 -9.48 -4.29 -8.22
N PHE A 33 -8.85 -4.08 -7.06
CA PHE A 33 -8.84 -5.03 -5.96
C PHE A 33 -10.25 -5.29 -5.40
N THR A 34 -11.04 -4.25 -5.15
CA THR A 34 -12.41 -4.40 -4.63
C THR A 34 -13.34 -5.06 -5.66
N GLN A 35 -13.22 -4.71 -6.95
CA GLN A 35 -13.94 -5.37 -8.03
C GLN A 35 -13.60 -6.87 -8.10
N GLN A 36 -12.32 -7.25 -8.05
CA GLN A 36 -11.88 -8.64 -8.07
C GLN A 36 -12.36 -9.42 -6.83
N ALA A 37 -12.23 -8.84 -5.63
CA ALA A 37 -12.71 -9.47 -4.39
C ALA A 37 -14.24 -9.64 -4.39
N ARG A 38 -14.99 -8.66 -4.91
CA ARG A 38 -16.46 -8.73 -5.07
C ARG A 38 -16.87 -9.76 -6.12
N ALA A 39 -16.14 -9.90 -7.22
CA ALA A 39 -16.38 -10.94 -8.22
C ALA A 39 -16.12 -12.34 -7.65
N ALA A 40 -15.01 -12.54 -6.94
CA ALA A 40 -14.70 -13.80 -6.26
C ALA A 40 -15.77 -14.15 -5.18
N ALA A 41 -16.20 -13.17 -4.38
CA ALA A 41 -17.23 -13.36 -3.35
C ALA A 41 -18.64 -13.70 -3.90
N GLN A 42 -18.91 -13.42 -5.18
CA GLN A 42 -20.18 -13.81 -5.84
C GLN A 42 -20.16 -15.27 -6.32
N ASN A 43 -18.98 -15.83 -6.59
CA ASN A 43 -18.83 -17.21 -7.05
C ASN A 43 -18.76 -18.24 -5.90
N LEU A 44 -18.72 -17.79 -4.65
CA LEU A 44 -18.69 -18.66 -3.47
C LEU A 44 -20.06 -18.75 -2.78
N PRO A 45 -20.40 -19.90 -2.18
CA PRO A 45 -21.57 -20.02 -1.31
C PRO A 45 -21.41 -19.17 -0.04
N ALA A 46 -22.49 -19.04 0.73
CA ALA A 46 -22.40 -18.41 2.06
C ALA A 46 -21.46 -19.23 2.97
N GLY A 47 -20.43 -18.58 3.51
CA GLY A 47 -19.38 -19.22 4.31
C GLY A 47 -18.24 -18.27 4.66
N ALA A 48 -17.28 -18.77 5.44
CA ALA A 48 -16.16 -17.97 5.97
C ALA A 48 -15.29 -17.36 4.86
N GLU A 49 -15.02 -18.08 3.77
CA GLU A 49 -14.22 -17.59 2.65
C GLU A 49 -14.89 -16.41 1.93
N ARG A 50 -16.20 -16.52 1.65
CA ARG A 50 -17.00 -15.44 1.10
C ARG A 50 -17.02 -14.23 2.03
N HIS A 51 -17.16 -14.44 3.34
CA HIS A 51 -17.11 -13.36 4.33
C HIS A 51 -15.74 -12.67 4.35
N ALA A 52 -14.65 -13.42 4.30
CA ALA A 52 -13.29 -12.86 4.23
C ALA A 52 -13.03 -12.04 2.97
N LEU A 53 -13.60 -12.44 1.81
CA LEU A 53 -13.56 -11.63 0.60
C LEU A 53 -14.42 -10.37 0.71
N LEU A 54 -15.61 -10.45 1.31
CA LEU A 54 -16.46 -9.27 1.56
C LEU A 54 -15.80 -8.29 2.55
N GLN A 55 -15.05 -8.77 3.55
CA GLN A 55 -14.27 -7.90 4.42
C GLN A 55 -13.19 -7.15 3.61
N LYS A 56 -12.44 -7.85 2.75
CA LYS A 56 -11.45 -7.23 1.84
C LYS A 56 -12.06 -6.20 0.90
N VAL A 57 -13.31 -6.40 0.44
CA VAL A 57 -14.05 -5.39 -0.33
C VAL A 57 -14.25 -4.12 0.51
N ARG A 58 -14.74 -4.25 1.75
CA ARG A 58 -14.98 -3.10 2.66
C ARG A 58 -13.68 -2.37 2.99
N ASP A 59 -12.61 -3.10 3.30
CA ASP A 59 -11.29 -2.52 3.62
C ASP A 59 -10.70 -1.78 2.41
N GLY A 60 -10.85 -2.35 1.21
CA GLY A 60 -10.40 -1.73 -0.04
C GLY A 60 -11.23 -0.51 -0.45
N GLU A 61 -12.55 -0.53 -0.21
CA GLU A 61 -13.43 0.62 -0.43
C GLU A 61 -13.10 1.77 0.53
N ALA A 62 -12.85 1.46 1.82
CA ALA A 62 -12.40 2.44 2.80
C ALA A 62 -11.04 3.05 2.44
N ALA A 63 -10.05 2.23 2.05
CA ALA A 63 -8.75 2.70 1.60
C ALA A 63 -8.83 3.55 0.32
N ALA A 64 -9.74 3.20 -0.61
CA ALA A 64 -9.98 3.97 -1.84
C ALA A 64 -10.59 5.36 -1.55
N GLU A 65 -11.36 5.50 -0.48
CA GLU A 65 -11.90 6.80 -0.08
C GLU A 65 -10.87 7.62 0.70
N MET A 66 -10.05 6.99 1.55
CA MET A 66 -8.91 7.67 2.18
C MET A 66 -7.93 8.25 1.14
N GLU A 67 -7.59 7.48 0.09
CA GLU A 67 -6.73 7.96 -1.00
C GLU A 67 -7.36 9.15 -1.74
N ARG A 68 -8.68 9.12 -1.98
CA ARG A 68 -9.41 10.24 -2.59
C ARG A 68 -9.34 11.50 -1.73
N LEU A 69 -9.55 11.37 -0.41
CA LEU A 69 -9.48 12.49 0.53
C LEU A 69 -8.06 13.07 0.59
N LEU A 70 -7.03 12.21 0.70
CA LEU A 70 -5.62 12.64 0.71
C LEU A 70 -5.14 13.23 -0.62
N SER A 71 -5.77 12.85 -1.73
CA SER A 71 -5.50 13.40 -3.07
C SER A 71 -6.31 14.65 -3.39
N SER A 72 -7.28 15.03 -2.54
CA SER A 72 -8.13 16.19 -2.76
C SER A 72 -7.42 17.48 -2.31
N PRO A 73 -7.24 18.49 -3.18
CA PRO A 73 -6.56 19.73 -2.82
C PRO A 73 -7.35 20.55 -1.77
N GLU A 74 -8.66 20.38 -1.69
CA GLU A 74 -9.56 21.10 -0.76
C GLU A 74 -9.28 20.81 0.73
N LEU A 75 -8.49 19.78 1.05
CA LEU A 75 -8.02 19.49 2.42
C LEU A 75 -6.61 20.04 2.70
N HIS A 76 -6.01 20.75 1.75
CA HIS A 76 -4.58 21.10 1.77
C HIS A 76 -4.29 22.62 1.73
N ASP A 77 -5.16 23.41 2.39
CA ASP A 77 -4.90 24.79 2.78
C ASP A 77 -5.27 24.99 4.28
N PRO A 78 -4.59 25.89 5.03
CA PRO A 78 -3.93 27.09 4.53
C PRO A 78 -2.44 27.27 4.92
N LYS A 79 -1.62 27.79 4.00
CA LYS A 79 -0.60 28.82 4.33
C LYS A 79 -0.07 29.61 3.13
#